data_AF-H2XQK8-F1
#
_entry.id   AF-H2XQK8-F1
#
_cell.length_a   1.000
_cell.length_b   1.000
_cell.length_c   1.000
_cell.angle_alpha   90.00
_cell.angle_beta   90.00
_cell.angle_gamma   90.00
#
_symmetry.space_group_name_H-M   'P 1'
#
loop_
_entity.id
_entity.type
_entity.pdbx_description
1 polymer ?
#
loop_
_entity_poly.entity_id
_entity_poly.type
_entity_poly.pdbx_seq_one_letter_code
_entity_poly.pdbx_strand_id
1 'polypeptide(L)'
;MHLLEKEKIEAEIPSSIVIGAFWVGTENVRQSLSKKRKTLANAVLELLAKKLRDQADEACEECKFINRKLYEKPNSVEELTEMREWMKGVPEQLLQHQEMINRAMVDYELIEEFNYNLSQEDFIAK
;
A
#
# COMPACT_ATOMS: atom_id res chain seq x y z
N MET A 1 -0.40 5.29 -15.03
CA MET A 1 -0.75 6.72 -15.21
C MET A 1 0.48 7.64 -15.25
N HIS A 2 1.29 7.75 -14.18
CA HIS A 2 2.43 8.68 -14.16
C HIS A 2 3.62 8.28 -15.04
N LEU A 3 3.87 6.99 -15.25
CA LEU A 3 4.89 6.51 -16.17
C LEU A 3 4.53 6.80 -17.64
N LEU A 4 3.25 6.65 -18.01
CA LEU A 4 2.75 7.05 -19.33
C LEU A 4 2.86 8.57 -19.53
N GLU A 5 2.58 9.38 -18.51
CA GLU A 5 2.79 10.83 -18.57
C GLU A 5 4.28 11.19 -18.73
N LYS A 6 5.19 10.44 -18.11
CA LYS A 6 6.63 10.59 -18.32
C LYS A 6 7.01 10.32 -19.79
N GLU A 7 6.51 9.23 -20.37
CA GLU A 7 6.76 8.90 -21.78
C GLU A 7 6.23 9.97 -22.73
N LYS A 8 5.03 10.51 -22.45
CA LYS A 8 4.48 11.65 -23.21
C LYS A 8 5.37 12.88 -23.13
N ILE A 9 5.87 13.23 -21.95
CA ILE A 9 6.79 14.36 -21.77
C ILE A 9 8.09 14.16 -22.56
N GLU A 10 8.62 12.94 -22.56
CA GLU A 10 9.84 12.60 -23.32
C GLU A 10 9.61 12.63 -24.84
N ALA A 11 8.41 12.29 -25.30
CA ALA A 11 8.02 12.31 -26.70
C ALA A 11 7.64 13.72 -27.22
N GLU A 12 6.94 14.53 -26.41
CA GLU A 12 6.40 15.84 -26.83
C GLU A 12 7.43 16.97 -26.73
N ILE A 13 8.27 16.96 -25.69
CA ILE A 13 9.28 18.01 -25.51
C ILE A 13 10.55 17.58 -26.24
N PRO A 14 11.08 18.31 -27.24
CA PRO A 14 12.36 18.00 -27.88
C PRO A 14 13.57 18.35 -27.00
N SER A 15 14.78 17.90 -27.34
CA SER A 15 16.02 18.26 -26.60
C SER A 15 16.45 19.71 -26.81
N SER A 16 16.14 20.26 -27.99
CA SER A 16 16.38 21.65 -28.32
C SER A 16 15.37 22.13 -29.36
N ILE A 17 15.04 23.41 -29.33
CA ILE A 17 14.22 24.09 -30.34
C ILE A 17 14.97 25.27 -30.93
N VAL A 18 14.78 25.54 -32.21
CA VAL A 18 15.30 26.74 -32.88
C VAL A 18 14.15 27.71 -33.06
N ILE A 19 14.32 28.92 -32.54
CA ILE A 19 13.34 30.01 -32.69
C ILE A 19 14.06 31.18 -33.38
N GLY A 20 13.84 31.35 -34.68
CA GLY A 20 14.53 32.35 -35.48
C GLY A 20 16.04 32.16 -35.46
N ALA A 21 16.78 33.17 -34.97
CA ALA A 21 18.24 33.13 -34.85
C ALA A 21 18.75 32.52 -33.53
N PHE A 22 17.85 32.04 -32.66
CA PHE A 22 18.22 31.54 -31.33
C PHE A 22 18.07 30.01 -31.24
N TRP A 23 19.08 29.37 -30.64
CA TRP A 23 19.05 27.96 -30.27
C TRP A 23 18.71 27.84 -28.78
N VAL A 24 17.59 27.20 -28.46
CA VAL A 24 17.09 27.05 -27.10
C VAL A 24 17.19 25.57 -26.68
N GLY A 25 17.99 25.30 -25.65
CA GLY A 25 18.10 23.97 -25.05
C GLY A 25 16.93 23.70 -24.10
N THR A 26 16.08 22.73 -24.45
CA THR A 26 14.90 22.33 -23.65
C THR A 26 15.13 21.03 -22.87
N GLU A 27 16.29 20.39 -23.04
CA GLU A 27 16.67 19.13 -22.40
C GLU A 27 16.54 19.17 -20.87
N ASN A 28 17.00 20.25 -20.21
CA ASN A 28 16.89 20.39 -18.75
C ASN A 28 15.42 20.40 -18.28
N VAL A 29 14.52 21.02 -19.06
CA VAL A 29 13.09 21.07 -18.74
C VAL A 29 12.47 19.68 -18.91
N ARG A 30 12.79 18.99 -20.02
CA ARG A 30 12.37 17.62 -20.27
C ARG A 30 12.79 16.70 -19.12
N GLN A 31 14.08 16.67 -18.77
CA GLN A 31 14.59 15.82 -17.71
C GLN A 31 13.98 16.13 -16.35
N SER A 32 13.82 17.42 -16.01
CA SER A 32 13.22 17.83 -14.74
C SER A 32 11.77 17.37 -14.62
N LEU A 33 10.97 17.52 -15.69
CA LEU A 33 9.58 17.08 -15.72
C LEU A 33 9.45 15.55 -15.66
N SER A 34 10.26 14.83 -16.45
CA SER A 34 10.30 13.37 -16.42
C SER A 34 10.71 12.83 -15.05
N LYS A 35 11.70 13.47 -14.40
CA LYS A 35 12.12 13.12 -13.04
C LYS A 35 11.00 13.35 -12.03
N LYS A 36 10.30 14.48 -12.09
CA LYS A 36 9.14 14.76 -11.22
C LYS A 36 8.05 13.71 -11.35
N ARG A 37 7.72 13.29 -12.58
CA ARG A 37 6.72 12.23 -12.82
C ARG A 37 7.17 10.87 -12.29
N LYS A 38 8.45 10.53 -12.43
CA LYS A 38 9.02 9.31 -11.84
C LYS A 38 8.97 9.35 -10.30
N THR A 39 9.37 10.46 -9.69
CA THR A 39 9.29 10.64 -8.23
C THR A 39 7.85 10.52 -7.73
N LEU A 40 6.89 11.11 -8.44
CA LEU A 40 5.48 10.99 -8.08
C LEU A 40 4.97 9.55 -8.17
N ALA A 41 5.33 8.82 -9.24
CA ALA A 41 4.98 7.40 -9.37
C ALA A 41 5.52 6.58 -8.18
N ASN A 42 6.79 6.80 -7.82
CA ASN A 42 7.40 6.12 -6.67
C ASN A 42 6.72 6.48 -5.34
N ALA A 43 6.41 7.76 -5.11
CA ALA A 43 5.75 8.20 -3.88
C ALA A 43 4.33 7.61 -3.74
N VAL A 44 3.61 7.43 -4.86
CA VAL A 44 2.30 6.75 -4.86
C VAL A 44 2.45 5.27 -4.50
N LEU A 45 3.46 4.59 -5.04
CA LEU A 45 3.75 3.20 -4.69
C LEU A 45 4.14 3.05 -3.22
N GLU A 46 4.97 3.95 -2.70
CA GLU A 46 5.37 3.98 -1.29
C GLU A 46 4.19 4.19 -0.35
N LEU A 47 3.28 5.12 -0.70
CA LEU A 47 2.05 5.35 0.05
C LEU A 47 1.14 4.13 0.05
N LEU A 48 1.03 3.43 -1.08
CA LEU A 48 0.25 2.20 -1.19
C LEU A 48 0.85 1.11 -0.31
N ALA A 49 2.16 0.88 -0.41
CA ALA A 49 2.88 -0.10 0.41
C ALA A 49 2.66 0.15 1.91
N LYS A 50 2.76 1.42 2.35
CA LYS A 50 2.51 1.79 3.74
C LYS A 50 1.07 1.48 4.18
N LYS A 51 0.08 1.84 3.37
CA LYS A 51 -1.33 1.56 3.69
C LYS A 51 -1.61 0.06 3.81
N LEU A 52 -1.03 -0.74 2.94
CA LEU A 52 -1.20 -2.19 3.00
C LEU A 52 -0.57 -2.79 4.25
N ARG A 53 0.59 -2.29 4.65
CA ARG A 53 1.22 -2.67 5.91
C ARG A 53 0.35 -2.32 7.11
N ASP A 54 -0.17 -1.10 7.16
CA ASP A 54 -1.06 -0.66 8.23
C ASP A 54 -2.32 -1.55 8.32
N GLN A 55 -2.91 -1.93 7.17
CA GLN A 55 -4.07 -2.84 7.10
C GLN A 55 -3.72 -4.26 7.57
N ALA A 56 -2.55 -4.77 7.20
CA ALA A 56 -2.09 -6.08 7.63
C ALA A 56 -1.82 -6.13 9.15
N ASP A 57 -1.20 -5.08 9.69
CA ASP A 57 -0.93 -4.94 11.12
C ASP A 57 -2.25 -4.84 11.91
N GLU A 58 -3.23 -4.07 11.44
CA GLU A 58 -4.57 -3.96 12.04
C GLU A 58 -5.28 -5.32 12.11
N ALA A 59 -5.35 -6.03 10.98
CA ALA A 59 -5.96 -7.36 10.91
C ALA A 59 -5.25 -8.38 11.83
N CYS A 60 -3.92 -8.28 11.95
CA CYS A 60 -3.12 -9.14 12.81
C CYS A 60 -3.39 -8.85 14.30
N GLU A 61 -3.50 -7.59 14.70
CA GLU A 61 -3.85 -7.20 16.07
C GLU A 61 -5.28 -7.61 16.45
N GLU A 62 -6.24 -7.48 15.54
CA GLU A 62 -7.62 -7.98 15.77
C GLU A 62 -7.64 -9.49 15.99
N CYS A 63 -6.92 -10.25 15.16
CA CYS A 63 -6.79 -11.70 15.35
C CYS A 63 -6.11 -12.05 16.69
N LYS A 64 -5.06 -11.32 17.09
CA LYS A 64 -4.41 -11.49 18.40
C LYS A 64 -5.35 -11.14 19.55
N PHE A 65 -6.19 -10.11 19.40
CA PHE A 65 -7.18 -9.72 20.39
C PHE A 65 -8.24 -10.81 20.58
N ILE A 66 -8.82 -11.32 19.49
CA ILE A 66 -9.76 -12.44 19.51
C ILE A 66 -9.12 -13.64 20.21
N ASN A 67 -7.87 -13.95 19.86
CA ASN A 67 -7.13 -15.06 20.45
C ASN A 67 -6.93 -14.88 21.97
N ARG A 68 -6.47 -13.70 22.42
CA ARG A 68 -6.30 -13.40 23.85
C ARG A 68 -7.62 -13.53 24.61
N LYS A 69 -8.70 -12.97 24.06
CA LYS A 69 -10.02 -13.02 24.67
C LYS A 69 -10.56 -14.45 24.75
N LEU A 70 -10.30 -15.31 23.76
CA LEU A 70 -10.66 -16.73 23.81
C LEU A 70 -9.93 -17.52 24.92
N TYR A 71 -8.72 -17.11 25.29
CA TYR A 71 -7.92 -17.76 26.34
C TYR A 71 -8.17 -17.21 27.76
N GLU A 72 -8.97 -16.15 27.91
CA GLU A 72 -9.39 -15.67 29.23
C GLU A 72 -10.24 -16.72 29.92
N LYS A 73 -9.92 -17.02 31.19
CA LYS A 73 -10.70 -17.94 32.02
C LYS A 73 -11.83 -17.15 32.68
N PRO A 74 -13.10 -17.38 32.33
CA PRO A 74 -14.22 -16.74 33.02
C PRO A 74 -14.30 -17.22 34.47
N ASN A 75 -14.54 -16.29 35.40
CA ASN A 75 -14.57 -16.54 36.85
C ASN A 75 -16.00 -16.65 37.40
N SER A 76 -17.02 -16.27 36.62
CA SER A 76 -18.45 -16.35 36.98
C SER A 76 -19.29 -17.01 35.88
N VAL A 77 -20.50 -17.47 36.25
CA VAL A 77 -21.45 -18.10 35.31
C VAL A 77 -22.00 -17.07 34.31
N GLU A 78 -22.11 -15.81 34.74
CA GLU A 78 -22.49 -14.66 33.95
C GLU A 78 -21.41 -14.35 32.89
N GLU A 79 -20.14 -14.27 33.29
CA GLU A 79 -18.99 -14.09 32.36
C GLU A 79 -18.89 -15.24 31.34
N LEU A 80 -19.13 -16.48 31.78
CA LEU A 80 -19.18 -17.65 30.89
C LEU A 80 -20.25 -17.52 29.81
N THR A 81 -21.42 -16.98 30.18
CA THR A 81 -22.56 -16.85 29.28
C THR A 81 -22.30 -15.74 28.26
N GLU A 82 -21.79 -14.60 28.72
CA GLU A 82 -21.41 -13.47 27.86
C GLU A 82 -20.30 -13.86 26.88
N MET A 83 -19.27 -14.57 27.34
CA MET A 83 -18.19 -15.07 26.48
C MET A 83 -18.71 -16.06 25.44
N ARG A 84 -19.68 -16.91 25.79
CA ARG A 84 -20.32 -17.85 24.85
C ARG A 84 -21.17 -17.16 23.79
N GLU A 85 -21.85 -16.07 24.13
CA GLU A 85 -22.57 -15.25 23.15
C GLU A 85 -21.61 -14.51 22.22
N TRP A 86 -20.56 -13.91 22.76
CA TRP A 86 -19.52 -13.26 21.96
C TRP A 86 -18.85 -14.24 20.98
N MET A 87 -18.51 -15.45 21.43
CA MET A 87 -17.90 -16.49 20.58
C MET A 87 -18.77 -16.89 19.37
N LYS A 88 -20.09 -16.70 19.43
CA LYS A 88 -20.97 -16.97 18.26
C LYS A 88 -20.77 -15.95 17.14
N GLY A 89 -20.35 -14.72 17.46
CA GLY A 89 -20.09 -13.65 16.49
C GLY A 89 -18.66 -13.64 15.93
N VAL A 90 -17.72 -14.31 16.61
CA VAL A 90 -16.30 -14.38 16.20
C VAL A 90 -16.11 -14.95 14.79
N PRO A 91 -16.81 -16.03 14.35
CA PRO A 91 -16.64 -16.57 13.00
C PRO A 91 -17.00 -15.57 11.91
N GLU A 92 -18.03 -14.75 12.14
CA GLU A 92 -18.48 -13.73 11.18
C GLU A 92 -17.48 -12.56 11.11
N GLN A 93 -16.94 -12.14 12.25
CA GLN A 93 -15.86 -11.14 12.31
C GLN A 93 -14.61 -11.65 11.56
N LEU A 94 -14.21 -12.91 11.79
CA LEU A 94 -13.08 -13.52 11.09
C LEU A 94 -13.28 -13.55 9.56
N LEU A 95 -14.50 -13.82 9.10
CA LEU A 95 -14.85 -13.84 7.69
C LEU A 95 -14.70 -12.46 7.04
N GLN A 96 -15.15 -11.40 7.74
CA GLN A 96 -14.96 -10.02 7.28
C GLN A 96 -13.47 -9.63 7.23
N HIS A 97 -12.69 -9.99 8.25
CA HIS A 97 -11.25 -9.75 8.24
C HIS A 97 -10.54 -10.50 7.11
N GLN A 98 -10.94 -11.75 6.83
CA GLN A 98 -10.39 -12.53 5.72
C GLN A 98 -10.68 -11.87 4.36
N GLU A 99 -11.88 -11.31 4.15
CA GLU A 99 -12.17 -10.55 2.92
C GLU A 99 -11.29 -9.30 2.79
N MET A 100 -11.06 -8.57 3.89
CA MET A 100 -10.18 -7.40 3.87
C MET A 100 -8.73 -7.79 3.55
N ILE A 101 -8.23 -8.87 4.15
CA ILE A 101 -6.90 -9.43 3.85
C ILE A 101 -6.82 -9.83 2.38
N ASN A 102 -7.82 -10.53 1.85
CA ASN A 102 -7.82 -10.94 0.44
C ASN A 102 -7.76 -9.75 -0.52
N ARG A 103 -8.43 -8.63 -0.20
CA ARG A 103 -8.32 -7.39 -0.99
C ARG A 103 -6.92 -6.79 -0.89
N ALA A 104 -6.34 -6.73 0.31
CA ALA A 104 -4.99 -6.23 0.50
C ALA A 104 -3.95 -7.08 -0.25
N MET A 105 -4.16 -8.40 -0.35
CA MET A 105 -3.28 -9.30 -1.12
C MET A 105 -3.27 -8.96 -2.63
N VAL A 106 -4.42 -8.60 -3.20
CA VAL A 106 -4.50 -8.15 -4.61
C VAL A 106 -3.73 -6.85 -4.82
N ASP A 107 -3.81 -5.93 -3.85
CA ASP A 107 -3.04 -4.68 -3.91
C ASP A 107 -1.52 -4.93 -3.73
N TYR A 108 -1.12 -5.96 -2.98
CA TYR A 108 0.28 -6.39 -2.86
C TYR A 108 0.82 -6.98 -4.18
N GLU A 109 0.03 -7.78 -4.90
CA GLU A 109 0.41 -8.31 -6.23
C GLU A 109 0.68 -7.16 -7.21
N LEU A 110 -0.12 -6.09 -7.14
CA LEU A 110 0.08 -4.89 -7.96
C LEU A 110 1.44 -4.24 -7.67
N ILE A 111 1.85 -4.13 -6.41
CA ILE A 111 3.15 -3.56 -6.01
C ILE A 111 4.32 -4.40 -6.57
N GLU A 112 4.17 -5.73 -6.54
CA GLU A 112 5.16 -6.67 -7.10
C GLU A 112 5.30 -6.49 -8.62
N GLU A 113 4.19 -6.30 -9.34
CA GLU A 113 4.17 -6.03 -10.79
C GLU A 113 4.95 -4.74 -11.15
N PHE A 114 4.91 -3.72 -10.27
CA PHE A 114 5.67 -2.49 -10.46
C PHE A 114 7.17 -2.60 -10.10
N ASN A 115 7.68 -3.79 -9.75
CA ASN A 115 9.06 -4.02 -9.27
C ASN A 115 9.44 -3.05 -8.14
N TYR A 116 8.48 -2.68 -7.29
CA TYR A 116 8.79 -1.88 -6.11
C TYR A 116 9.56 -2.76 -5.14
N ASN A 117 10.86 -2.52 -5.01
CA ASN A 117 11.66 -3.15 -3.97
C ASN A 117 11.15 -2.62 -2.64
N LEU A 118 10.42 -3.46 -1.90
CA LEU A 118 10.09 -3.20 -0.50
C LEU A 118 11.35 -2.75 0.23
N SER A 119 11.20 -1.72 1.07
CA SER A 119 12.34 -1.07 1.70
C SER A 119 13.06 -2.06 2.65
N GLN A 120 14.33 -1.81 2.96
CA GLN A 120 15.04 -2.63 3.96
C GLN A 120 14.33 -2.64 5.32
N GLU A 121 13.55 -1.61 5.65
CA GLU A 121 12.75 -1.56 6.89
C GLU A 121 11.62 -2.60 6.90
N ASP A 122 11.10 -2.98 5.74
CA ASP A 122 10.11 -4.07 5.60
C ASP A 122 10.77 -5.45 5.77
N PHE A 123 12.06 -5.59 5.45
CA PHE A 123 12.82 -6.84 5.64
C PHE A 123 13.30 -7.03 7.09
N ILE A 124 13.44 -5.94 7.84
CA ILE A 124 13.97 -5.94 9.21
C ILE A 124 12.87 -6.10 10.26
N ALA A 125 11.60 -5.86 9.91
CA ALA A 125 10.45 -6.11 10.80
C ALA A 125 10.21 -7.62 10.96
N LYS A 126 11.01 -8.23 11.84
CA LYS A 126 10.92 -9.62 12.28
C LYS A 126 10.55 -9.68 13.75
#